data_AF-A0A851WZT8-F1
#
_entry.id   AF-A0A851WZT8-F1
#
_cell.length_a   1.000
_cell.length_b   1.000
_cell.length_c   1.000
_cell.angle_alpha   90.00
_cell.angle_beta   90.00
_cell.angle_gamma   90.00
#
_symmetry.space_group_name_H-M   'P 1'
#
loop_
_entity.id
_entity.type
_entity.pdbx_description
1 polymer ?
#
loop_
_entity_poly.entity_id
_entity_poly.type
_entity_poly.pdbx_seq_one_letter_code
_entity_poly.pdbx_strand_id
1 'polypeptide(L)'
;PCPLQVHRRLLNDDNRGVGEPLDEPGEDGRGLVVRGRHRLLLDTAAAAADQHRPQAQEMVTSPYVVLAPGSGPHLRQVSGEGSLGRVRRAGVSLLTAPSLQFSGLRRALPPNLHLLSLEPRGAGSLLLRLEHLFERGESQNGSQPVTVDLTTLFSAFTITSVREMALGGDVPLQSVSRLLWTTATG
;
A
#
# COMPACT_ATOMS: atom_id res chain seq x y z
N PRO A 1 8.84 -24.00 -13.53
CA PRO A 1 7.66 -23.38 -12.89
C PRO A 1 7.70 -23.56 -11.37
N CYS A 2 7.60 -22.46 -10.61
CA CYS A 2 7.55 -22.46 -9.15
C CYS A 2 6.07 -22.58 -8.70
N PRO A 3 5.66 -23.65 -7.99
CA PRO A 3 4.27 -23.80 -7.57
C PRO A 3 3.93 -22.86 -6.40
N LEU A 4 2.71 -22.30 -6.41
CA LEU A 4 2.18 -21.45 -5.33
C LEU A 4 1.04 -22.19 -4.62
N GLN A 5 1.15 -22.32 -3.30
CA GLN A 5 0.06 -22.85 -2.46
C GLN A 5 -0.96 -21.74 -2.17
N VAL A 6 -2.17 -21.87 -2.70
CA VAL A 6 -3.20 -20.81 -2.62
C VAL A 6 -4.14 -20.93 -1.41
N HIS A 7 -4.33 -22.15 -0.88
CA HIS A 7 -5.17 -22.43 0.28
C HIS A 7 -4.84 -23.83 0.83
N ARG A 8 -5.21 -24.12 2.09
CA ARG A 8 -4.98 -25.40 2.77
C ARG A 8 -6.20 -25.78 3.62
N ARG A 9 -6.50 -27.07 3.63
CA ARG A 9 -7.44 -27.73 4.53
C ARG A 9 -6.82 -29.04 5.00
N LEU A 10 -6.85 -29.31 6.30
CA LEU A 10 -6.33 -30.52 6.93
C LEU A 10 -7.46 -31.22 7.68
N LEU A 11 -7.44 -32.55 7.70
CA LEU A 11 -8.44 -33.35 8.43
C LEU A 11 -7.97 -33.71 9.86
N ASN A 12 -6.68 -33.51 10.14
CA ASN A 12 -6.06 -33.85 11.42
C ASN A 12 -5.24 -32.67 11.94
N ASP A 13 -5.20 -32.55 13.26
CA ASP A 13 -4.28 -31.67 13.99
C ASP A 13 -2.84 -32.17 13.86
N ASP A 14 -1.88 -31.24 13.90
CA ASP A 14 -0.45 -31.55 13.80
C ASP A 14 0.23 -31.78 15.18
N ASN A 15 -0.56 -31.74 16.26
CA ASN A 15 -0.14 -31.90 17.65
C ASN A 15 0.90 -30.87 18.09
N ARG A 16 0.84 -29.65 17.55
CA ARG A 16 1.69 -28.52 17.96
C ARG A 16 1.03 -27.55 18.95
N GLY A 17 -0.15 -27.91 19.46
CA GLY A 17 -0.76 -27.27 20.62
C GLY A 17 -2.08 -26.53 20.36
N VAL A 18 -2.55 -26.47 19.12
CA VAL A 18 -3.87 -25.88 18.79
C VAL A 18 -4.98 -26.87 19.13
N GLY A 19 -4.79 -28.17 18.84
CA GLY A 19 -5.72 -29.23 19.24
C GLY A 19 -6.93 -29.37 18.32
N GLU A 20 -6.87 -28.81 17.12
CA GLU A 20 -7.91 -28.91 16.10
C GLU A 20 -7.28 -28.96 14.69
N PRO A 21 -7.91 -29.66 13.74
CA PRO A 21 -7.46 -29.63 12.37
C PRO A 21 -7.66 -28.24 11.75
N LEU A 22 -6.82 -27.88 10.76
CA LEU A 22 -7.04 -26.70 9.92
C LEU A 22 -8.23 -26.96 8.96
N ASP A 23 -9.45 -26.88 9.48
CA ASP A 23 -10.69 -27.14 8.73
C ASP A 23 -11.72 -26.01 8.88
N GLU A 24 -11.45 -24.88 8.23
CA GLU A 24 -12.29 -23.68 8.32
C GLU A 24 -13.64 -23.89 7.59
N PRO A 25 -14.80 -23.80 8.27
CA PRO A 25 -16.09 -24.17 7.71
C PRO A 25 -16.72 -23.13 6.77
N GLY A 26 -16.20 -21.89 6.73
CA GLY A 26 -16.82 -20.78 5.98
C GLY A 26 -18.20 -20.36 6.53
N GLU A 27 -18.85 -19.37 5.90
CA GLU A 27 -20.16 -18.85 6.34
C GLU A 27 -21.30 -19.87 6.18
N ASP A 28 -21.23 -20.74 5.17
CA ASP A 28 -22.28 -21.71 4.83
C ASP A 28 -22.01 -23.11 5.39
N GLY A 29 -20.94 -23.27 6.17
CA GLY A 29 -20.55 -24.54 6.78
C GLY A 29 -19.96 -25.57 5.80
N ARG A 30 -19.73 -25.23 4.52
CA ARG A 30 -19.26 -26.17 3.49
C ARG A 30 -17.76 -26.09 3.21
N GLY A 31 -17.05 -25.23 3.92
CA GLY A 31 -15.62 -24.97 3.77
C GLY A 31 -15.37 -23.53 3.33
N LEU A 32 -14.28 -22.96 3.82
CA LEU A 32 -13.89 -21.60 3.48
C LEU A 32 -13.57 -21.45 1.99
N VAL A 33 -14.16 -20.42 1.37
CA VAL A 33 -13.82 -19.99 0.02
C VAL A 33 -12.97 -18.74 0.09
N VAL A 34 -11.74 -18.83 -0.41
CA VAL A 34 -10.80 -17.70 -0.48
C VAL A 34 -10.71 -17.18 -1.91
N ARG A 35 -10.72 -15.85 -2.07
CA ARG A 35 -10.49 -15.18 -3.35
C ARG A 35 -9.20 -14.37 -3.27
N GLY A 36 -8.25 -14.68 -4.15
CA GLY A 36 -7.00 -13.94 -4.31
C GLY A 36 -6.85 -13.31 -5.69
N ARG A 37 -5.82 -12.47 -5.85
CA ARG A 37 -5.37 -11.94 -7.14
C ARG A 37 -3.85 -12.14 -7.23
N HIS A 38 -3.41 -12.77 -8.31
CA HIS A 38 -1.99 -12.92 -8.63
C HIS A 38 -1.66 -12.10 -9.87
N ARG A 39 -0.52 -11.41 -9.86
CA ARG A 39 0.08 -10.77 -11.04
C ARG A 39 1.36 -11.52 -11.37
N LEU A 40 1.50 -11.94 -12.62
CA LEU A 40 2.72 -12.56 -13.12
C LEU A 40 3.46 -11.54 -13.98
N LEU A 41 4.69 -11.23 -13.58
CA LEU A 41 5.61 -10.42 -14.34
C LEU A 41 6.68 -11.35 -14.94
N LEU A 42 6.96 -11.20 -16.24
CA LEU A 42 8.06 -11.89 -16.91
C LEU A 42 9.04 -10.84 -17.43
N ASP A 43 10.26 -10.85 -16.90
CA ASP A 43 11.33 -9.96 -17.31
C ASP A 43 12.70 -10.65 -17.07
N THR A 44 13.77 -10.03 -17.53
CA THR A 44 15.14 -10.42 -17.17
C THR A 44 15.41 -10.14 -15.69
N ALA A 45 16.28 -10.93 -15.06
CA ALA A 45 16.63 -10.72 -13.65
C ALA A 45 17.17 -9.30 -13.38
N ALA A 46 17.87 -8.70 -14.35
CA ALA A 46 18.46 -7.37 -14.23
C ALA A 46 17.44 -6.22 -14.33
N ALA A 47 16.30 -6.42 -14.99
CA ALA A 47 15.27 -5.38 -15.19
C ALA A 47 14.00 -5.62 -14.35
N ALA A 48 13.79 -6.83 -13.84
CA ALA A 48 12.60 -7.21 -13.07
C ALA A 48 12.37 -6.31 -11.85
N ALA A 49 13.44 -5.79 -11.23
CA ALA A 49 13.38 -4.87 -10.09
C ALA A 49 12.51 -3.64 -10.38
N ASP A 50 12.75 -3.00 -11.52
CA ASP A 50 12.12 -1.73 -11.90
C ASP A 50 10.61 -1.85 -12.09
N GLN A 51 10.13 -3.04 -12.45
CA GLN A 51 8.70 -3.31 -12.62
C GLN A 51 8.07 -3.92 -11.37
N HIS A 52 8.70 -4.90 -10.73
CA HIS A 52 8.06 -5.64 -9.65
C HIS A 52 7.96 -4.82 -8.36
N ARG A 53 8.95 -3.97 -8.01
CA ARG A 53 8.90 -3.17 -6.77
C ARG A 53 7.72 -2.19 -6.78
N PRO A 54 7.54 -1.33 -7.81
CA PRO A 54 6.39 -0.42 -7.84
C PRO A 54 5.05 -1.15 -7.95
N GLN A 55 4.96 -2.20 -8.77
CA GLN A 55 3.71 -2.95 -8.93
C GLN A 55 3.30 -3.72 -7.68
N ALA A 56 4.26 -4.26 -6.93
CA ALA A 56 4.00 -4.90 -5.64
C ALA A 56 3.50 -3.86 -4.64
N GLN A 57 4.10 -2.66 -4.62
CA GLN A 57 3.66 -1.57 -3.76
C GLN A 57 2.22 -1.17 -4.07
N GLU A 58 1.88 -0.93 -5.34
CA GLU A 58 0.51 -0.61 -5.77
C GLU A 58 -0.51 -1.70 -5.44
N MET A 59 -0.10 -2.97 -5.43
CA MET A 59 -0.98 -4.08 -5.04
C MET A 59 -1.33 -4.05 -3.56
N VAL A 60 -0.38 -3.68 -2.70
CA VAL A 60 -0.55 -3.60 -1.24
C VAL A 60 -1.26 -2.30 -0.85
N THR A 61 -0.92 -1.18 -1.51
CA THR A 61 -1.48 0.15 -1.23
C THR A 61 -2.53 0.54 -2.27
N SER A 62 -3.51 -0.33 -2.52
CA SER A 62 -4.58 -0.05 -3.48
C SER A 62 -5.44 1.14 -3.04
N PRO A 63 -5.93 1.98 -3.96
CA PRO A 63 -6.77 3.12 -3.62
C PRO A 63 -8.07 2.70 -2.95
N TYR A 64 -8.48 3.43 -1.91
CA TYR A 64 -9.76 3.26 -1.26
C TYR A 64 -10.86 3.94 -2.07
N VAL A 65 -11.92 3.19 -2.39
CA VAL A 65 -13.10 3.73 -3.06
C VAL A 65 -14.08 4.20 -1.99
N VAL A 66 -14.40 5.49 -1.99
CA VAL A 66 -15.41 6.09 -1.10
C VAL A 66 -16.64 6.44 -1.94
N LEU A 67 -17.80 5.90 -1.54
CA LEU A 67 -19.09 6.21 -2.16
C LEU A 67 -19.87 7.14 -1.23
N ALA A 68 -20.38 8.24 -1.77
CA ALA A 68 -21.24 9.16 -1.05
C ALA A 68 -22.48 9.46 -1.89
N PRO A 69 -23.66 9.63 -1.28
CA PRO A 69 -24.83 10.15 -1.98
C PRO A 69 -24.48 11.50 -2.61
N GLY A 70 -24.78 11.65 -3.90
CA GLY A 70 -24.56 12.91 -4.60
C GLY A 70 -25.62 13.08 -5.68
N SER A 71 -25.91 14.34 -6.03
CA SER A 71 -26.84 14.70 -7.10
C SER A 71 -26.32 14.36 -8.51
N GLY A 72 -25.34 13.45 -8.60
CA GLY A 72 -24.82 12.93 -9.86
C GLY A 72 -25.93 12.27 -10.67
N PRO A 73 -25.73 12.09 -11.98
CA PRO A 73 -26.77 11.54 -12.84
C PRO A 73 -27.23 10.18 -12.29
N HIS A 74 -28.51 10.06 -11.98
CA HIS A 74 -29.14 8.78 -11.63
C HIS A 74 -28.87 7.81 -12.79
N LEU A 75 -28.06 6.78 -12.55
CA LEU A 75 -27.93 5.66 -13.47
C LEU A 75 -29.26 4.89 -13.41
N ARG A 76 -30.20 5.30 -14.26
CA ARG A 76 -31.48 4.61 -14.42
C ARG A 76 -31.17 3.25 -15.05
N GLN A 77 -31.34 2.19 -14.26
CA GLN A 77 -31.20 0.81 -14.72
C GLN A 77 -32.23 0.57 -15.83
N VAL A 78 -31.77 0.35 -17.06
CA VAL A 78 -32.65 -0.04 -18.17
C VAL A 78 -32.85 -1.54 -18.07
N SER A 79 -33.92 -1.93 -17.39
CA SER A 79 -34.50 -3.27 -17.53
C SER A 79 -35.44 -3.26 -18.73
N GLY A 80 -35.17 -4.07 -19.75
CA GLY A 80 -36.15 -4.38 -20.79
C GLY A 80 -35.67 -4.16 -22.22
N GLU A 81 -35.84 -5.22 -23.00
CA GLU A 81 -35.53 -5.40 -24.41
C GLU A 81 -36.20 -4.36 -25.33
N GLY A 82 -35.50 -4.00 -26.40
CA GLY A 82 -36.10 -3.38 -27.59
C GLY A 82 -36.17 -1.86 -27.58
N SER A 83 -35.63 -1.28 -28.65
CA SER A 83 -35.66 0.14 -29.03
C SER A 83 -34.54 1.03 -28.45
N LEU A 84 -33.77 1.62 -29.37
CA LEU A 84 -32.71 2.60 -29.15
C LEU A 84 -33.28 3.87 -28.48
N GLY A 85 -33.49 3.81 -27.17
CA GLY A 85 -33.91 4.93 -26.34
C GLY A 85 -32.80 5.96 -26.20
N ARG A 86 -33.00 7.14 -26.82
CA ARG A 86 -32.15 8.32 -26.70
C ARG A 86 -31.93 8.70 -25.23
N VAL A 87 -30.73 8.40 -24.69
CA VAL A 87 -30.32 8.82 -23.36
C VAL A 87 -30.13 10.34 -23.34
N ARG A 88 -31.08 11.08 -22.76
CA ARG A 88 -30.86 12.50 -22.46
C ARG A 88 -29.92 12.59 -21.26
N ARG A 89 -28.64 12.87 -21.52
CA ARG A 89 -27.69 13.31 -20.48
C ARG A 89 -28.23 14.62 -19.89
N ALA A 90 -28.84 14.58 -18.72
CA ALA A 90 -28.97 15.77 -17.89
C ALA A 90 -27.55 16.18 -17.50
N GLY A 91 -27.06 17.26 -18.13
CA GLY A 91 -25.73 17.79 -17.87
C GLY A 91 -25.64 18.27 -16.44
N VAL A 92 -24.94 17.52 -15.59
CA VAL A 92 -24.49 18.03 -14.29
C VAL A 92 -23.37 19.01 -14.59
N SER A 93 -23.58 20.30 -14.26
CA SER A 93 -22.54 21.31 -14.31
C SER A 93 -21.52 20.99 -13.22
N LEU A 94 -20.41 20.36 -13.62
CA LEU A 94 -19.23 20.12 -12.77
C LEU A 94 -18.53 21.42 -12.35
N LEU A 95 -18.99 22.59 -12.82
CA LEU A 95 -18.37 23.90 -12.61
C LEU A 95 -18.56 24.48 -11.21
N THR A 96 -19.33 23.82 -10.34
CA THR A 96 -19.58 24.27 -8.95
C THR A 96 -19.27 23.18 -7.91
N ALA A 97 -18.68 22.06 -8.33
CA ALA A 97 -18.21 21.06 -7.40
C ALA A 97 -16.95 21.58 -6.70
N PRO A 98 -16.88 21.58 -5.34
CA PRO A 98 -15.62 21.84 -4.65
C PRO A 98 -14.56 20.88 -5.20
N SER A 99 -13.29 21.30 -5.25
CA SER A 99 -12.20 20.43 -5.68
C SER A 99 -12.21 19.15 -4.82
N LEU A 100 -12.68 18.04 -5.40
CA LEU A 100 -12.69 16.72 -4.76
C LEU A 100 -11.29 16.09 -4.72
N GLN A 101 -10.26 16.89 -4.99
CA GLN A 101 -8.87 16.47 -5.04
C GLN A 101 -8.14 17.15 -3.90
N PHE A 102 -7.58 16.33 -3.02
CA PHE A 102 -6.67 16.75 -1.97
C PHE A 102 -5.37 15.96 -2.10
N SER A 103 -4.25 16.67 -2.01
CA SER A 103 -2.93 16.06 -1.84
C SER A 103 -2.27 16.70 -0.64
N GLY A 104 -1.81 15.87 0.29
CA GLY A 104 -0.98 16.32 1.41
C GLY A 104 0.48 16.61 0.99
N LEU A 105 0.89 16.19 -0.21
CA LEU A 105 2.21 16.43 -0.77
C LEU A 105 2.17 17.58 -1.80
N ARG A 106 3.20 18.43 -1.81
CA ARG A 106 3.39 19.48 -2.84
C ARG A 106 3.92 18.94 -4.16
N ARG A 107 4.66 17.83 -4.11
CA ARG A 107 5.22 17.11 -5.25
C ARG A 107 5.19 15.62 -4.98
N ALA A 108 5.06 14.82 -6.03
CA ALA A 108 5.26 13.37 -5.93
C ALA A 108 6.64 13.04 -5.34
N LEU A 109 6.69 11.96 -4.56
CA LEU A 109 7.96 11.41 -4.07
C LEU A 109 8.79 10.86 -5.25
N PRO A 110 10.12 10.84 -5.13
CA PRO A 110 10.97 10.12 -6.07
C PRO A 110 10.53 8.65 -6.21
N PRO A 111 10.68 8.03 -7.39
CA PRO A 111 10.15 6.68 -7.67
C PRO A 111 10.78 5.57 -6.81
N ASN A 112 11.96 5.82 -6.24
CA ASN A 112 12.66 4.91 -5.33
C ASN A 112 12.31 5.13 -3.85
N LEU A 113 11.43 6.08 -3.52
CA LEU A 113 11.05 6.42 -2.15
C LEU A 113 9.55 6.28 -1.94
N HIS A 114 9.16 5.61 -0.86
CA HIS A 114 7.76 5.41 -0.50
C HIS A 114 7.47 5.93 0.92
N LEU A 115 6.28 6.53 1.09
CA LEU A 115 5.76 6.95 2.39
C LEU A 115 5.11 5.74 3.08
N LEU A 116 5.89 5.04 3.91
CA LEU A 116 5.42 3.83 4.60
C LEU A 116 4.33 4.14 5.63
N SER A 117 4.51 5.20 6.43
CA SER A 117 3.52 5.60 7.43
C SER A 117 3.58 7.09 7.74
N LEU A 118 2.42 7.69 8.02
CA LEU A 118 2.28 9.03 8.58
C LEU A 118 1.25 8.98 9.71
N GLU A 119 1.71 8.98 10.95
CA GLU A 119 0.88 8.73 12.13
C GLU A 119 0.88 9.93 13.08
N PRO A 120 -0.26 10.42 13.57
CA PRO A 120 -0.27 11.42 14.63
C PRO A 120 0.26 10.87 15.95
N ARG A 121 1.09 11.65 16.62
CA ARG A 121 1.64 11.38 17.95
C ARG A 121 1.33 12.56 18.87
N GLY A 122 0.24 12.49 19.61
CA GLY A 122 -0.17 13.56 20.52
C GLY A 122 -0.40 14.91 19.84
N ALA A 123 -0.40 15.99 20.63
CA ALA A 123 -0.69 17.32 20.12
C ALA A 123 0.49 17.90 19.31
N GLY A 124 0.37 17.88 17.98
CA GLY A 124 1.25 18.61 17.08
C GLY A 124 2.52 17.88 16.64
N SER A 125 2.66 16.59 16.94
CA SER A 125 3.77 15.77 16.42
C SER A 125 3.27 14.60 15.58
N LEU A 126 4.09 14.19 14.61
CA LEU A 126 3.80 13.10 13.68
C LEU A 126 4.98 12.14 13.65
N LEU A 127 4.71 10.85 13.52
CA LEU A 127 5.69 9.84 13.17
C LEU A 127 5.64 9.59 11.67
N LEU A 128 6.71 10.01 10.99
CA LEU A 128 6.91 9.84 9.55
C LEU A 128 7.88 8.69 9.33
N ARG A 129 7.52 7.71 8.50
CA ARG A 129 8.43 6.68 8.00
C ARG A 129 8.50 6.73 6.49
N LEU A 130 9.72 6.86 5.98
CA LEU A 130 10.06 6.79 4.56
C LEU A 130 10.90 5.54 4.34
N GLU A 131 10.64 4.82 3.27
CA GLU A 131 11.42 3.65 2.89
C GLU A 131 11.97 3.79 1.47
N HIS A 132 13.14 3.21 1.26
CA HIS A 132 13.73 3.08 -0.05
C HIS A 132 13.30 1.74 -0.65
N LEU A 133 12.64 1.77 -1.81
CA LEU A 133 11.97 0.58 -2.38
C LEU A 133 12.94 -0.47 -2.95
N PHE A 134 14.15 -0.04 -3.32
CA PHE A 134 15.14 -0.88 -3.99
C PHE A 134 16.31 -1.21 -3.07
N GLU A 135 16.81 -2.44 -3.18
CA GLU A 135 18.06 -2.87 -2.57
C GLU A 135 19.29 -2.32 -3.32
N ARG A 136 20.48 -2.45 -2.72
CA ARG A 136 21.73 -1.98 -3.34
C ARG A 136 22.03 -2.76 -4.62
N GLY A 137 22.11 -2.05 -5.75
CA GLY A 137 22.46 -2.64 -7.04
C GLY A 137 21.35 -3.47 -7.69
N GLU A 138 20.14 -3.43 -7.14
CA GLU A 138 18.97 -4.14 -7.66
C GLU A 138 18.44 -3.52 -8.96
N SER A 139 18.53 -2.20 -9.07
CA SER A 139 18.18 -1.40 -10.24
C SER A 139 19.32 -0.44 -10.57
N GLN A 140 19.55 -0.18 -11.86
CA GLN A 140 20.57 0.79 -12.29
C GLN A 140 20.25 2.20 -11.80
N ASN A 141 18.96 2.59 -11.83
CA ASN A 141 18.49 3.93 -11.50
C ASN A 141 17.78 3.96 -10.14
N GLY A 142 16.99 2.95 -9.82
CA GLY A 142 16.18 2.87 -8.61
C GLY A 142 16.99 2.66 -7.33
N SER A 143 18.18 2.06 -7.41
CA SER A 143 19.04 1.80 -6.26
C SER A 143 19.95 2.98 -5.84
N GLN A 144 19.85 4.12 -6.53
CA GLN A 144 20.72 5.27 -6.25
C GLN A 144 20.26 6.02 -4.99
N PRO A 145 21.19 6.60 -4.20
CA PRO A 145 20.83 7.43 -3.06
C PRO A 145 19.92 8.59 -3.47
N VAL A 146 18.96 8.92 -2.61
CA VAL A 146 18.02 10.03 -2.84
C VAL A 146 17.92 10.92 -1.61
N THR A 147 17.79 12.23 -1.83
CA THR A 147 17.60 13.23 -0.78
C THR A 147 16.25 13.91 -0.98
N VAL A 148 15.49 14.07 0.10
CA VAL A 148 14.19 14.74 0.10
C VAL A 148 14.20 15.87 1.12
N ASP A 149 13.76 17.04 0.69
CA ASP A 149 13.57 18.19 1.56
C ASP A 149 12.19 18.12 2.23
N LEU A 150 12.18 17.80 3.52
CA LEU A 150 10.96 17.70 4.31
C LEU A 150 10.28 19.06 4.54
N THR A 151 11.02 20.17 4.49
CA THR A 151 10.47 21.51 4.75
C THR A 151 9.47 21.94 3.68
N THR A 152 9.64 21.43 2.45
CA THR A 152 8.79 21.73 1.29
C THR A 152 7.94 20.55 0.83
N LEU A 153 8.04 19.39 1.48
CA LEU A 153 7.36 18.17 1.04
C LEU A 153 5.83 18.25 1.19
N PHE A 154 5.35 18.74 2.33
CA PHE A 154 3.92 18.73 2.66
C PHE A 154 3.22 20.06 2.34
N SER A 155 2.02 19.96 1.78
CA SER A 155 1.11 21.10 1.52
C SER A 155 0.19 21.39 2.71
N ALA A 156 -0.15 20.35 3.47
CA ALA A 156 -1.17 20.41 4.51
C ALA A 156 -0.69 20.98 5.85
N PHE A 157 0.62 20.95 6.10
CA PHE A 157 1.24 21.45 7.33
C PHE A 157 2.70 21.84 7.09
N THR A 158 3.29 22.57 8.04
CA THR A 158 4.70 22.97 8.03
C THR A 158 5.45 22.18 9.08
N ILE A 159 6.57 21.57 8.70
CA ILE A 159 7.46 20.87 9.62
C ILE A 159 8.37 21.91 10.29
N THR A 160 8.28 22.03 11.62
CA THR A 160 9.06 22.98 12.42
C THR A 160 10.31 22.35 13.05
N SER A 161 10.30 21.03 13.26
CA SER A 161 11.43 20.28 13.79
C SER A 161 11.36 18.82 13.35
N VAL A 162 12.51 18.18 13.23
CA VAL A 162 12.62 16.74 12.93
C VAL A 162 13.59 16.14 13.92
N ARG A 163 13.24 14.95 14.44
CA ARG A 163 14.13 14.14 15.27
C ARG A 163 14.12 12.72 14.71
N GLU A 164 15.30 12.20 14.41
CA GLU A 164 15.45 10.83 13.95
C GLU A 164 15.33 9.86 15.13
N MET A 165 14.55 8.80 14.92
CA MET A 165 14.20 7.81 15.94
C MET A 165 14.57 6.41 15.41
N ALA A 166 14.72 5.44 16.32
CA ALA A 166 14.72 4.03 15.97
C ALA A 166 13.41 3.62 15.27
N LEU A 167 13.39 2.47 14.60
CA LEU A 167 12.24 2.03 13.78
C LEU A 167 10.91 1.97 14.56
N GLY A 168 10.96 1.64 15.86
CA GLY A 168 9.82 1.65 16.77
C GLY A 168 9.20 3.04 16.99
N GLY A 169 9.96 4.11 16.75
CA GLY A 169 9.53 5.50 16.94
C GLY A 169 9.55 5.97 18.40
N ASP A 170 10.24 5.24 19.28
CA ASP A 170 10.24 5.39 20.74
C ASP A 170 11.59 5.86 21.31
N VAL A 171 12.70 5.45 20.68
CA VAL A 171 14.07 5.80 21.10
C VAL A 171 14.72 6.75 20.09
N PRO A 172 15.34 7.88 20.50
CA PRO A 172 16.13 8.71 19.60
C PRO A 172 17.28 7.91 18.98
N LEU A 173 17.54 8.08 17.67
CA LEU A 173 18.56 7.26 16.99
C LEU A 173 19.95 7.41 17.62
N GLN A 174 20.28 8.62 18.08
CA GLN A 174 21.55 8.93 18.75
C GLN A 174 21.73 8.16 20.07
N SER A 175 20.65 7.67 20.67
CA SER A 175 20.67 6.88 21.90
C SER A 175 20.77 5.38 21.65
N VAL A 176 20.71 4.93 20.40
CA VAL A 176 20.81 3.51 20.05
C VAL A 176 22.27 3.07 20.10
N SER A 177 22.58 2.11 20.96
CA SER A 177 23.88 1.43 21.01
C SER A 177 23.76 0.02 20.45
N ARG A 178 24.70 -0.37 19.59
CA ARG A 178 24.80 -1.75 19.07
C ARG A 178 25.76 -2.56 19.94
N LEU A 179 25.37 -3.80 20.24
CA LEU A 179 26.26 -4.76 20.84
C LEU A 179 27.41 -5.09 19.88
N LEU A 180 28.62 -5.19 20.41
CA LEU A 180 29.80 -5.62 19.65
C LEU A 180 29.94 -7.12 19.81
N TRP A 181 29.84 -7.84 18.69
CA TRP A 181 29.99 -9.28 18.64
C TRP A 181 31.29 -9.60 17.89
N THR A 182 32.15 -10.43 18.48
CA THR A 182 33.28 -11.01 17.75
C THR A 182 32.75 -12.15 16.90
N THR A 183 32.85 -12.01 15.58
CA THR A 183 32.46 -13.08 14.66
C THR A 183 33.63 -14.05 14.45
N ALA A 184 33.37 -15.25 13.93
CA ALA A 184 34.43 -16.21 13.63
C ALA A 184 35.49 -15.66 12.65
N THR A 185 35.13 -14.63 11.88
CA THR A 185 35.99 -13.96 10.90
C THR A 185 36.64 -12.67 11.39
N GLY A 186 36.40 -12.27 12.65
CA GLY A 186 36.76 -10.95 13.18
C GLY A 186 35.67 -9.95 12.90
#